data_AF-A0A4R4B2M2-F1
#
_entry.id   AF-A0A4R4B2M2-F1
#
_cell.length_a   1.000
_cell.length_b   1.000
_cell.length_c   1.000
_cell.angle_alpha   90.00
_cell.angle_beta   90.00
_cell.angle_gamma   90.00
#
_symmetry.space_group_name_H-M   'P 1'
#
loop_
_entity.id
_entity.type
_entity.pdbx_description
1 polymer ?
#
loop_
_entity_poly.entity_id
_entity_poly.type
_entity_poly.pdbx_seq_one_letter_code
_entity_poly.pdbx_strand_id
1 'polypeptide(L)'
;MRIGEILRLKLEHFDQIEQTLQVVRELNIENKATAKTEERTIVINNKLSDLIQEYLVNERGLVDIEYSSYLFLNYQGIFKGKPMRTRNFLRILKNAE
;
A
#
# COMPACT_ATOMS: atom_id res chain seq x y z
N MET A 1 -3.31 -7.63 -8.89
CA MET A 1 -3.99 -7.47 -7.59
C MET A 1 -5.17 -6.53 -7.76
N ARG A 2 -6.25 -6.71 -7.00
CA ARG A 2 -7.39 -5.78 -6.95
C ARG A 2 -7.01 -4.56 -6.10
N ILE A 3 -7.58 -3.40 -6.43
CA ILE A 3 -7.34 -2.13 -5.70
C ILE A 3 -7.50 -2.26 -4.19
N GLY A 4 -8.54 -2.98 -3.74
CA GLY A 4 -8.77 -3.22 -2.32
C GLY A 4 -7.65 -4.00 -1.65
N GLU A 5 -7.02 -4.96 -2.34
CA GLU A 5 -5.87 -5.71 -1.82
C GLU A 5 -4.66 -4.81 -1.68
N ILE A 6 -4.39 -3.99 -2.70
CA ILE A 6 -3.24 -3.08 -2.75
C ILE A 6 -3.31 -2.08 -1.60
N LEU A 7 -4.46 -1.43 -1.40
CA LEU A 7 -4.63 -0.40 -0.37
C LEU A 7 -4.61 -0.96 1.06
N ARG A 8 -4.68 -2.28 1.23
CA ARG A 8 -4.63 -2.95 2.53
C ARG A 8 -3.26 -3.52 2.86
N LEU A 9 -2.30 -3.43 1.94
CA LEU A 9 -0.94 -3.84 2.23
C LEU A 9 -0.41 -3.04 3.42
N LYS A 10 0.19 -3.76 4.37
CA LYS A 10 0.94 -3.23 5.50
C LYS A 10 2.42 -3.42 5.25
N LEU A 11 3.25 -2.75 6.03
CA LEU A 11 4.71 -2.91 5.97
C LEU A 11 5.12 -4.38 6.12
N GLU A 12 4.53 -5.10 7.07
CA GLU A 12 4.82 -6.52 7.34
C GLU A 12 4.41 -7.47 6.20
N HIS A 13 3.55 -7.03 5.28
CA HIS A 13 3.12 -7.84 4.15
C HIS A 13 4.12 -7.84 3.00
N PHE A 14 5.17 -7.02 3.06
CA PHE A 14 6.20 -6.93 2.02
C PHE A 14 7.51 -7.52 2.54
N ASP A 15 7.99 -8.56 1.84
CA ASP A 15 9.30 -9.14 2.06
C ASP A 15 10.22 -8.79 0.89
N GLN A 16 11.26 -7.99 1.15
CA GLN A 16 12.23 -7.60 0.13
C GLN A 16 13.16 -8.74 -0.28
N ILE A 17 13.53 -9.60 0.67
CA ILE A 17 14.51 -10.67 0.49
C ILE A 17 13.88 -11.76 -0.36
N GLU A 18 12.69 -12.21 0.04
CA GLU A 18 11.93 -13.23 -0.69
C GLU A 18 11.16 -12.63 -1.88
N GLN A 19 11.13 -11.30 -2.00
CA GLN A 19 10.41 -10.56 -3.04
C GLN A 19 8.94 -10.97 -3.13
N THR A 20 8.27 -10.91 -1.98
CA THR A 20 6.86 -11.34 -1.88
C THR A 20 5.97 -10.26 -1.30
N LEU A 21 4.70 -10.30 -1.70
CA LEU A 21 3.60 -9.55 -1.11
C LEU A 21 2.54 -10.51 -0.57
N GLN A 22 2.20 -10.36 0.70
CA GLN A 22 1.14 -11.12 1.34
C GLN A 22 -0.20 -10.38 1.24
N VAL A 23 -1.19 -11.05 0.64
CA VAL A 23 -2.57 -10.57 0.62
C VAL A 23 -3.30 -11.26 1.77
N VAL A 24 -3.63 -10.49 2.80
CA VAL A 24 -4.28 -10.99 4.03
C VAL A 24 -5.70 -10.46 4.15
N ARG A 25 -6.61 -11.24 4.76
CA ARG A 25 -7.98 -10.83 5.00
C ARG A 25 -8.14 -10.27 6.42
N GLU A 26 -8.36 -8.97 6.49
CA GLU A 26 -8.67 -8.23 7.73
C GLU A 26 -10.13 -7.70 7.74
N LEU A 27 -10.72 -7.52 8.91
CA LEU A 27 -12.12 -7.06 9.03
C LEU A 27 -12.25 -5.58 9.47
N ASN A 28 -11.26 -5.07 10.21
CA ASN A 28 -11.26 -3.70 10.74
C ASN A 28 -10.20 -2.85 10.03
N ILE A 29 -10.62 -2.06 9.04
CA ILE A 29 -9.71 -1.38 8.10
C ILE A 29 -9.98 0.13 8.12
N GLU A 30 -8.97 0.92 8.45
CA GLU A 30 -9.06 2.38 8.61
C GLU A 30 -9.43 3.08 7.30
N ASN A 31 -8.87 2.63 6.18
CA ASN A 31 -9.14 3.21 4.87
C ASN A 31 -10.43 2.72 4.22
N LYS A 32 -11.19 1.84 4.88
CA LYS A 32 -12.44 1.24 4.40
C LYS A 32 -12.31 0.55 3.02
N ALA A 33 -11.10 0.16 2.62
CA ALA A 33 -10.88 -0.55 1.37
C ALA A 33 -11.41 -1.98 1.53
N THR A 34 -12.49 -2.33 0.82
CA THR A 34 -13.07 -3.67 0.87
C THR A 34 -12.47 -4.58 -0.20
N ALA A 35 -12.16 -5.82 0.18
CA ALA A 35 -11.82 -6.88 -0.76
C ALA A 35 -12.41 -8.21 -0.27
N LYS A 36 -13.17 -8.89 -1.13
CA LYS A 36 -13.57 -10.30 -0.93
C LYS A 36 -12.45 -11.17 -1.49
N THR A 37 -11.50 -11.56 -0.65
CA THR A 37 -10.26 -12.21 -1.09
C THR A 37 -9.87 -13.35 -0.16
N GLU A 38 -9.39 -14.42 -0.78
CA GLU A 38 -8.65 -15.49 -0.13
C GLU A 38 -7.20 -15.05 0.07
N GLU A 39 -6.61 -15.52 1.16
CA GLU A 39 -5.24 -15.16 1.53
C GLU A 39 -4.25 -15.85 0.60
N ARG A 40 -3.23 -15.11 0.14
CA ARG A 40 -2.21 -15.65 -0.75
C ARG A 40 -0.92 -14.83 -0.71
N THR A 41 0.18 -15.50 -1.00
CA THR A 41 1.49 -14.87 -1.23
C THR A 41 1.71 -14.69 -2.73
N ILE A 42 2.15 -13.50 -3.13
CA ILE A 42 2.44 -13.14 -4.51
C ILE A 42 3.93 -12.87 -4.62
N VAL A 43 4.62 -13.62 -5.48
CA VAL A 43 6.00 -13.31 -5.86
C VAL A 43 5.99 -12.10 -6.79
N ILE A 44 6.82 -11.11 -6.51
CA ILE A 44 7.02 -9.91 -7.31
C ILE A 44 8.39 -9.95 -7.97
N ASN A 45 8.57 -9.19 -9.05
CA ASN A 45 9.88 -9.09 -9.70
C ASN A 45 10.80 -8.09 -8.97
N ASN A 46 12.11 -8.21 -9.22
CA ASN A 46 13.13 -7.32 -8.64
C ASN A 46 12.78 -5.85 -8.81
N LYS A 47 12.38 -5.44 -10.02
CA LYS A 47 12.05 -4.05 -10.33
C LYS A 47 10.95 -3.50 -9.42
N LEU A 48 9.89 -4.27 -9.18
CA LEU A 48 8.81 -3.85 -8.30
C LEU A 48 9.27 -3.83 -6.84
N SER A 49 10.07 -4.81 -6.41
CA SER A 49 10.65 -4.82 -5.06
C SER A 49 11.49 -3.57 -4.80
N ASP A 50 12.37 -3.23 -5.75
CA ASP A 50 13.23 -2.04 -5.69
C ASP A 50 12.40 -0.75 -5.65
N LEU A 51 11.36 -0.65 -6.47
CA LEU A 51 10.44 0.51 -6.47
C LEU A 51 9.68 0.66 -5.14
N ILE A 52 9.25 -0.45 -4.52
CA ILE A 52 8.59 -0.39 -3.22
C ILE A 52 9.59 0.09 -2.17
N GLN A 53 10.84 -0.40 -2.20
CA GLN A 53 11.87 0.01 -1.25
C GLN A 53 12.28 1.47 -1.40
N GLU A 54 12.47 1.94 -2.63
CA GLU A 54 12.70 3.35 -2.91
C GLU A 54 11.56 4.20 -2.36
N TYR A 55 10.31 3.79 -2.60
CA TYR A 55 9.12 4.45 -2.06
C TYR A 55 9.09 4.47 -0.52
N LEU A 56 9.47 3.37 0.14
CA LEU A 56 9.50 3.29 1.60
C LEU A 56 10.49 4.28 2.21
N VAL A 57 11.69 4.37 1.64
CA VAL A 57 12.79 5.20 2.14
C VAL A 57 12.56 6.68 1.84
N ASN A 58 12.11 6.99 0.63
CA ASN A 58 12.05 8.37 0.15
C ASN A 58 10.67 9.00 0.42
N GLU A 59 9.62 8.59 -0.26
CA GLU A 59 8.33 9.30 -0.21
C GLU A 59 7.52 8.97 1.04
N ARG A 60 7.43 7.68 1.39
CA ARG A 60 6.65 7.23 2.55
C ARG A 60 7.28 7.72 3.84
N GLY A 61 8.60 7.59 3.99
CA GLY A 61 9.35 8.05 5.16
C GLY A 61 9.13 9.53 5.48
N LEU A 62 8.94 10.38 4.46
CA LEU A 62 8.68 11.81 4.64
C LEU A 62 7.28 12.14 5.18
N VAL A 63 6.34 11.20 5.14
CA VAL A 63 4.93 11.45 5.50
C VAL A 63 4.41 10.55 6.62
N ASP A 64 5.21 9.56 7.05
CA ASP A 64 4.87 8.66 8.14
C ASP A 64 5.08 9.32 9.52
N ILE A 65 4.23 10.28 9.85
CA ILE A 65 4.31 11.04 11.10
C ILE A 65 3.70 10.24 12.27
N GLU A 66 2.78 9.33 11.98
CA GLU A 66 1.96 8.62 12.97
C GLU A 66 2.32 7.13 13.11
N TYR A 67 3.44 6.69 12.54
CA TYR A 67 3.87 5.28 12.54
C TYR A 67 2.77 4.35 11.99
N SER A 68 2.19 4.73 10.84
CA SER A 68 1.14 3.94 10.22
C SER A 68 1.67 2.58 9.80
N SER A 69 0.89 1.52 10.02
CA SER A 69 1.26 0.19 9.53
C SER A 69 1.01 0.01 8.03
N TYR A 70 0.24 0.90 7.39
CA TYR A 70 -0.11 0.77 5.97
C TYR A 70 1.08 1.09 5.06
N LEU A 71 1.20 0.32 3.98
CA LEU A 71 2.22 0.50 2.96
C LEU A 71 1.99 1.82 2.21
N PHE A 72 0.77 2.08 1.76
CA PHE A 72 0.43 3.28 0.98
C PHE A 72 -0.23 4.37 1.82
N LEU A 73 0.44 5.52 1.92
CA LEU A 73 -0.04 6.70 2.64
C LEU A 73 -0.36 7.84 1.67
N ASN A 74 -1.19 8.79 2.10
CA ASN A 74 -1.40 10.00 1.32
C ASN A 74 -0.19 10.94 1.51
N TYR A 75 0.40 11.39 0.40
CA TYR A 75 1.59 12.25 0.44
C TYR A 75 1.27 13.74 0.75
N GLN A 76 0.04 14.19 0.43
CA GLN A 76 -0.37 15.59 0.51
C GLN A 76 -1.82 15.75 0.96
N GLY A 77 -2.19 16.99 1.31
CA GLY A 77 -3.54 17.40 1.69
C GLY A 77 -3.88 17.11 3.15
N ILE A 78 -5.14 17.31 3.52
CA ILE A 78 -5.63 17.18 4.90
C ILE A 78 -5.50 15.77 5.48
N PHE A 79 -5.33 14.75 4.62
CA PHE A 79 -5.15 13.35 5.01
C PHE A 79 -3.70 12.90 4.87
N LYS A 80 -2.74 13.82 4.75
CA LYS A 80 -1.31 13.49 4.64
C LYS A 80 -0.88 12.55 5.79
N GLY A 81 -0.12 11.52 5.47
CA GLY A 81 0.34 10.50 6.42
C GLY A 81 -0.72 9.46 6.82
N LYS A 82 -2.00 9.69 6.50
CA LYS A 82 -3.05 8.68 6.71
C LYS A 82 -3.04 7.63 5.61
N PRO A 83 -3.57 6.41 5.88
CA PRO A 83 -3.73 5.36 4.88
C PRO A 83 -4.47 5.84 3.62
N MET A 84 -3.99 5.42 2.46
CA MET A 84 -4.58 5.78 1.18
C MET A 84 -5.99 5.17 1.03
N ARG A 85 -6.96 5.99 0.62
CA ARG A 85 -8.33 5.57 0.33
C ARG A 85 -8.53 5.33 -1.17
N THR A 86 -9.49 4.47 -1.51
CA THR A 86 -9.84 4.13 -2.91
C THR A 86 -10.02 5.36 -3.80
N ARG A 87 -10.70 6.40 -3.31
CA ARG A 87 -10.93 7.65 -4.06
C ARG A 87 -9.63 8.35 -4.47
N ASN A 88 -8.64 8.36 -3.58
CA ASN A 88 -7.37 9.03 -3.83
C ASN A 88 -6.54 8.24 -4.84
N PHE A 89 -6.55 6.92 -4.73
CA PHE A 89 -5.92 6.03 -5.71
C PHE A 89 -6.52 6.18 -7.11
N LEU A 90 -7.86 6.19 -7.23
CA LEU A 90 -8.53 6.39 -8.52
C LEU A 90 -8.19 7.74 -9.16
N ARG A 91 -7.95 8.78 -8.34
CA ARG A 91 -7.48 10.09 -8.83
C ARG A 91 -6.06 10.02 -9.40
N ILE A 92 -5.17 9.21 -8.79
CA ILE A 92 -3.81 9.00 -9.31
C ILE A 92 -3.88 8.31 -10.67
N LEU A 93 -4.67 7.24 -10.79
CA LEU A 93 -4.84 6.53 -12.06
C LEU A 93 -5.36 7.43 -13.18
N LYS A 94 -6.38 8.25 -12.89
CA LYS A 94 -6.93 9.19 -13.88
C LYS A 94 -5.90 10.20 -14.39
N ASN A 95 -4.92 10.56 -13.58
CA ASN A 95 -3.89 11.54 -13.96
C ASN A 95 -2.65 10.88 -14.62
N ALA A 96 -2.59 9.54 -14.65
CA ALA A 96 -1.48 8.78 -15.23
C ALA A 96 -1.76 8.31 -16.66
N GLU A 97 -3.01 8.48 -17.14
CA GLU A 97 -3.43 8.34 -18.54
C GLU A 97 -3.23 9.65 -19.29
#